data_AF-G8QIH9-F1
#
_entry.id   AF-G8QIH9-F1
#
_cell.length_a   1.000
_cell.length_b   1.000
_cell.length_c   1.000
_cell.angle_alpha   90.00
_cell.angle_beta   90.00
_cell.angle_gamma   90.00
#
_symmetry.space_group_name_H-M   'P 1'
#
loop_
_entity.id
_entity.type
_entity.pdbx_description
1 polymer ?
#
loop_
_entity_poly.entity_id
_entity_poly.type
_entity_poly.pdbx_seq_one_letter_code
_entity_poly.pdbx_strand_id
1 'polypeptide(L)'
;MTDLEEIQKIADEFSRTPLNLKLFKKRSRKDVADGLRAVFWYHTVRRQLGEKSSYALEKRFDEKGSFKRNADGKLIYPHRWQKYSHGERIPIPSLVVNVEKECKGSARKLNHVLWETLRLEQPVCPHVEVWLRELNPDIQMVVFHIEHREFDVIYKREKIGLRLLGKLSDRASMDALACLTILFREAVELERFHDAFLLGREIHWMLLFLGIEFQRNGVGKELIKLYCDRIFPMLAWDEQCFFPERTDYVGASCFLNLSPFYHPDHKGKSLSWETRIRCMRHLSSTRGNWAVMFGLDIEYGPNPDSQDIPKKLLQEYERRKRFIDRAKEALRLGISDIGFLLNKSPI
;
A
#
# COMPACT_ATOMS: atom_id res chain seq x y z
N MET A 1 1.74 -7.32 25.24
CA MET A 1 0.96 -6.59 24.24
C MET A 1 0.39 -7.62 23.29
N THR A 2 -0.93 -7.73 23.20
CA THR A 2 -1.59 -8.64 22.25
C THR A 2 -1.50 -8.06 20.83
N ASP A 3 -1.66 -8.88 19.79
CA ASP A 3 -1.68 -8.40 18.40
C ASP A 3 -2.76 -7.32 18.16
N LEU A 4 -3.91 -7.47 18.82
CA LEU A 4 -5.00 -6.50 18.79
C LEU A 4 -4.57 -5.15 19.37
N GLU A 5 -3.95 -5.15 20.56
CA GLU A 5 -3.45 -3.92 21.20
C GLU A 5 -2.41 -3.21 20.33
N GLU A 6 -1.53 -3.98 19.67
CA GLU A 6 -0.54 -3.40 18.77
C GLU A 6 -1.20 -2.75 17.55
N ILE A 7 -2.16 -3.43 16.92
CA ILE A 7 -2.86 -2.91 15.75
C ILE A 7 -3.72 -1.69 16.12
N GLN A 8 -4.40 -1.71 17.27
CA GLN A 8 -5.14 -0.55 17.79
C GLN A 8 -4.23 0.65 18.01
N LYS A 9 -3.05 0.43 18.63
CA LYS A 9 -2.06 1.49 18.81
C LYS A 9 -1.63 2.09 17.48
N ILE A 10 -1.36 1.25 16.48
CA ILE A 10 -0.97 1.73 15.14
C ILE A 10 -2.13 2.45 14.46
N ALA A 11 -3.36 1.98 14.61
CA ALA A 11 -4.56 2.64 14.08
C ALA A 11 -4.80 4.03 14.70
N ASP A 12 -4.55 4.16 16.01
CA ASP A 12 -4.59 5.44 16.71
C ASP A 12 -3.49 6.40 16.23
N GLU A 13 -2.26 5.88 16.10
CA GLU A 13 -1.15 6.62 15.51
C GLU A 13 -1.46 7.02 14.06
N PHE A 14 -2.06 6.13 13.27
CA PHE A 14 -2.45 6.38 11.89
C PHE A 14 -3.45 7.53 11.83
N SER A 15 -4.46 7.54 12.68
CA SER A 15 -5.48 8.59 12.71
C SER A 15 -4.86 9.95 13.06
N ARG A 16 -3.95 10.00 14.05
CA ARG A 16 -3.38 11.23 14.61
C ARG A 16 -2.18 11.80 13.84
N THR A 17 -1.42 10.97 13.13
CA THR A 17 -0.19 11.42 12.46
C THR A 17 -0.52 12.40 11.33
N PRO A 18 -0.02 13.65 11.35
CA PRO A 18 -0.24 14.56 10.22
C PRO A 18 0.59 14.12 9.02
N LEU A 19 0.14 14.48 7.81
CA LEU A 19 0.95 14.31 6.60
C LEU A 19 2.31 14.98 6.76
N ASN A 20 3.38 14.26 6.49
CA ASN A 20 4.71 14.84 6.47
C ASN A 20 4.94 15.65 5.17
N LEU A 21 4.49 16.90 5.20
CA LEU A 21 4.64 17.84 4.08
C LEU A 21 6.09 18.04 3.63
N LYS A 22 7.09 17.77 4.49
CA LYS A 22 8.50 17.89 4.10
C LYS A 22 8.89 16.88 3.03
N LEU A 23 8.26 15.71 2.98
CA LEU A 23 8.48 14.70 1.94
C LEU A 23 8.01 15.18 0.56
N PHE A 24 6.95 15.99 0.53
CA PHE A 24 6.36 16.52 -0.70
C PHE A 24 6.92 17.88 -1.11
N LYS A 25 7.80 18.50 -0.30
CA LYS A 25 8.50 19.72 -0.70
C LYS A 25 9.50 19.38 -1.81
N LYS A 26 9.23 19.90 -3.01
CA LYS A 26 10.04 19.74 -4.24
C LYS A 26 11.49 20.17 -3.97
N ARG A 27 12.35 19.24 -3.56
CA ARG A 27 13.81 19.41 -3.61
C ARG A 27 14.20 19.03 -5.03
N SER A 28 14.81 19.96 -5.76
CA SER A 28 14.97 20.00 -7.23
C SER A 28 15.69 18.80 -7.90
N ARG A 29 15.96 17.69 -7.20
CA ARG A 29 16.61 16.48 -7.73
C ARG A 29 16.10 15.14 -7.16
N LYS A 30 15.14 15.11 -6.22
CA LYS A 30 14.73 13.84 -5.58
C LYS A 30 13.22 13.64 -5.68
N ASP A 31 12.81 12.46 -6.15
CA ASP A 31 11.41 12.08 -6.19
C ASP A 31 10.88 11.79 -4.77
N VAL A 32 9.58 12.03 -4.54
CA VAL A 32 8.94 11.76 -3.25
C VAL A 32 9.07 10.28 -2.85
N ALA A 33 9.05 9.35 -3.82
CA ALA A 33 9.24 7.93 -3.57
C ALA A 33 10.61 7.60 -2.94
N ASP A 34 11.64 8.40 -3.19
CA ASP A 34 12.95 8.25 -2.55
C ASP A 34 12.93 8.58 -1.06
N GLY A 35 12.14 9.59 -0.67
CA GLY A 35 11.91 9.90 0.72
C GLY A 35 11.17 8.76 1.42
N LEU A 36 10.09 8.26 0.79
CA LEU A 36 9.28 7.18 1.34
C LEU A 36 10.06 5.88 1.51
N ARG A 37 10.86 5.46 0.53
CA ARG A 37 11.65 4.22 0.65
C ARG A 37 12.67 4.30 1.79
N ALA A 38 13.26 5.47 2.03
CA ALA A 38 14.20 5.67 3.12
C ALA A 38 13.50 5.62 4.50
N VAL A 39 12.32 6.25 4.63
CA VAL A 39 11.49 6.19 5.84
C VAL A 39 11.05 4.76 6.12
N PHE A 40 10.50 4.08 5.11
CA PHE A 40 10.05 2.68 5.22
C PHE A 40 11.18 1.76 5.66
N TRP A 41 12.36 1.90 5.04
CA TRP A 41 13.55 1.14 5.40
C TRP A 41 13.99 1.43 6.84
N TYR A 42 14.07 2.71 7.23
CA TYR A 42 14.45 3.12 8.59
C TYR A 42 13.55 2.46 9.64
N HIS A 43 12.22 2.55 9.47
CA HIS A 43 11.28 1.98 10.43
C HIS A 43 11.30 0.45 10.43
N THR A 44 11.50 -0.19 9.28
CA THR A 44 11.70 -1.63 9.18
C THR A 44 12.89 -2.07 10.03
N VAL A 45 14.04 -1.42 9.84
CA VAL A 45 15.28 -1.74 10.56
C VAL A 45 15.13 -1.49 12.05
N ARG A 46 14.60 -0.32 12.42
CA ARG A 46 14.36 0.05 13.82
C ARG A 46 13.55 -1.03 14.55
N ARG A 47 12.47 -1.49 13.92
CA ARG A 47 11.55 -2.48 14.48
C ARG A 47 12.19 -3.87 14.58
N GLN A 48 12.84 -4.36 13.51
CA GLN A 48 13.46 -5.68 13.52
C GLN A 48 14.59 -5.78 14.55
N LEU A 49 15.32 -4.69 14.78
CA LEU A 49 16.42 -4.64 15.75
C LEU A 49 15.97 -4.28 17.17
N GLY A 50 14.68 -3.97 17.38
CA GLY A 50 14.15 -3.59 18.70
C GLY A 50 14.63 -2.22 19.21
N GLU A 51 15.17 -1.37 18.33
CA GLU A 51 15.77 -0.09 18.72
C GLU A 51 14.70 0.98 18.96
N LYS A 52 14.88 1.80 20.00
CA LYS A 52 13.87 2.81 20.37
C LYS A 52 14.08 4.16 19.68
N SER A 53 15.28 4.45 19.18
CA SER A 53 15.62 5.77 18.64
C SER A 53 16.61 5.72 17.48
N SER A 54 16.64 6.80 16.68
CA SER A 54 17.65 6.98 15.62
C SER A 54 19.06 7.03 16.18
N TYR A 55 19.23 7.55 17.41
CA TYR A 55 20.52 7.59 18.09
C TYR A 55 21.06 6.18 18.39
N ALA A 56 20.18 5.27 18.82
CA ALA A 56 20.57 3.89 19.11
C ALA A 56 21.03 3.16 17.83
N LEU A 57 20.31 3.36 16.72
CA LEU A 57 20.72 2.85 15.41
C LEU A 57 22.03 3.47 14.89
N GLU A 58 22.22 4.78 15.11
CA GLU A 58 23.49 5.45 14.77
C GLU A 58 24.66 4.86 15.55
N LYS A 59 24.48 4.59 16.85
CA LYS A 59 25.50 3.95 17.68
C LYS A 59 25.79 2.51 17.24
N ARG A 60 24.77 1.76 16.88
CA ARG A 60 24.89 0.35 16.47
C ARG A 60 25.65 0.20 15.15
N PHE A 61 25.34 1.05 14.17
CA PHE A 61 25.97 1.02 12.85
C PHE A 61 27.03 2.12 12.69
N ASP A 62 27.72 2.49 13.77
CA ASP A 62 28.79 3.48 13.69
C ASP A 62 30.03 2.87 13.04
N GLU A 63 30.13 3.03 11.72
CA GLU A 63 31.20 2.42 10.93
C GLU A 63 32.61 2.99 11.22
N LYS A 64 32.75 4.19 11.83
CA LYS A 64 34.06 4.89 11.91
C LYS A 64 34.25 5.84 13.11
N GLY A 65 33.64 5.59 14.27
CA GLY A 65 33.76 6.52 15.40
C GLY A 65 33.21 7.91 15.06
N SER A 66 32.10 7.95 14.32
CA SER A 66 31.51 9.19 13.78
C SER A 66 30.97 10.13 14.87
N PHE A 67 30.90 9.64 16.11
CA PHE A 67 30.71 10.42 17.32
C PHE A 67 32.00 11.17 17.67
N LYS A 68 32.06 12.46 17.30
CA LYS A 68 33.19 13.33 17.63
C LYS A 68 32.89 14.12 18.91
N ARG A 69 33.91 14.62 19.60
CA ARG A 69 33.72 15.63 20.65
C ARG A 69 34.03 17.02 20.09
N ASN A 70 33.24 18.02 20.46
CA ASN A 70 33.55 19.41 20.18
C ASN A 70 34.64 19.93 21.15
N ALA A 71 35.06 21.19 20.98
CA ALA A 71 36.07 21.83 21.84
C ALA A 71 35.67 21.83 23.33
N ASP A 72 34.37 21.87 23.63
CA ASP A 72 33.82 21.83 24.99
C ASP A 72 33.60 20.41 25.54
N GLY A 73 34.07 19.38 24.83
CA GLY A 73 33.93 17.97 25.23
C GLY A 73 32.56 17.34 24.99
N LYS A 74 31.60 18.06 24.40
CA LYS A 74 30.24 17.58 24.05
C LYS A 74 30.28 16.69 22.80
N LEU A 75 29.55 15.58 22.85
CA LEU A 75 29.43 14.64 21.74
C LEU A 75 28.61 15.24 20.58
N ILE A 76 29.23 15.38 19.41
CA ILE A 76 28.59 15.67 18.12
C ILE A 76 28.40 14.34 17.40
N TYR A 77 27.17 14.03 17.01
CA TYR A 77 26.86 12.88 16.17
C TYR A 77 26.20 13.35 14.85
N PRO A 78 26.36 12.61 13.76
CA PRO A 78 26.06 13.13 12.41
C PRO A 78 24.57 13.11 12.03
N HIS A 79 23.68 12.64 12.92
CA HIS A 79 22.23 12.56 12.71
C HIS A 79 21.82 11.84 11.41
N ARG A 80 22.58 10.84 10.94
CA ARG A 80 22.31 10.16 9.67
C ARG A 80 21.01 9.37 9.74
N TRP A 81 20.82 8.61 10.81
CA TRP A 81 19.61 7.82 11.02
C TRP A 81 18.36 8.68 11.21
N GLN A 82 18.51 9.85 11.83
CA GLN A 82 17.41 10.82 11.90
C GLN A 82 17.08 11.37 10.51
N LYS A 83 18.06 11.64 9.65
CA LYS A 83 17.77 12.06 8.27
C LYS A 83 17.09 10.97 7.46
N TYR A 84 17.39 9.68 7.70
CA TYR A 84 16.69 8.56 7.09
C TYR A 84 15.23 8.47 7.58
N SER A 85 14.98 8.66 8.88
CA SER A 85 13.63 8.63 9.45
C SER A 85 12.70 9.73 8.94
N HIS A 86 13.27 10.81 8.38
CA HIS A 86 12.51 11.90 7.76
C HIS A 86 12.54 11.86 6.23
N GLY A 87 13.15 10.84 5.62
CA GLY A 87 13.28 10.71 4.17
C GLY A 87 14.17 11.78 3.51
N GLU A 88 15.01 12.48 4.28
CA GLU A 88 15.87 13.55 3.76
C GLU A 88 17.09 13.00 3.02
N ARG A 89 17.50 11.78 3.40
CA ARG A 89 18.66 11.07 2.84
C ARG A 89 18.28 9.62 2.58
N ILE A 90 18.90 9.05 1.55
CA ILE A 90 18.84 7.62 1.25
C ILE A 90 20.13 7.00 1.79
N PRO A 91 20.09 5.86 2.50
CA PRO A 91 21.30 5.20 2.97
C PRO A 91 22.18 4.79 1.79
N ILE A 92 23.49 4.90 1.97
CA ILE A 92 24.47 4.50 0.95
C ILE A 92 24.59 2.97 0.89
N PRO A 93 24.98 2.38 -0.26
CA PRO A 93 25.02 0.93 -0.42
C PRO A 93 25.86 0.19 0.63
N SER A 94 27.01 0.74 1.05
CA SER A 94 27.86 0.12 2.08
C SER A 94 27.14 -0.04 3.42
N LEU A 95 26.39 0.98 3.84
CA LEU A 95 25.59 0.94 5.06
C LEU A 95 24.46 -0.07 4.92
N VAL A 96 23.80 -0.13 3.76
CA VAL A 96 22.72 -1.09 3.50
C VAL A 96 23.24 -2.53 3.60
N VAL A 97 24.40 -2.83 3.01
CA VAL A 97 25.05 -4.14 3.12
C VAL A 97 25.42 -4.46 4.57
N ASN A 98 25.86 -3.48 5.35
CA ASN A 98 26.18 -3.68 6.75
C ASN A 98 24.92 -4.00 7.58
N VAL A 99 23.86 -3.22 7.39
CA VAL A 99 22.57 -3.41 8.08
C VAL A 99 21.93 -4.75 7.72
N GLU A 100 22.04 -5.20 6.46
CA GLU A 100 21.49 -6.48 5.98
C GLU A 100 22.05 -7.69 6.75
N LYS A 101 23.28 -7.61 7.26
CA LYS A 101 23.90 -8.68 8.07
C LYS A 101 23.13 -8.94 9.37
N GLU A 102 22.57 -7.90 9.96
CA GLU A 102 21.80 -7.98 11.21
C GLU A 102 20.28 -7.96 10.97
N CYS A 103 19.85 -7.39 9.84
CA CYS A 103 18.45 -7.11 9.49
C CYS A 103 18.14 -7.72 8.12
N LYS A 104 18.04 -9.05 8.06
CA LYS A 104 17.81 -9.78 6.80
C LYS A 104 16.54 -9.30 6.08
N GLY A 105 16.66 -9.05 4.79
CA GLY A 105 15.62 -8.52 3.92
C GLY A 105 15.47 -7.00 3.92
N SER A 106 16.25 -6.26 4.72
CA SER A 106 16.18 -4.79 4.78
C SER A 106 16.55 -4.14 3.45
N ALA A 107 17.60 -4.63 2.78
CA ALA A 107 18.05 -4.13 1.48
C ALA A 107 16.95 -4.26 0.43
N ARG A 108 16.22 -5.39 0.45
CA ARG A 108 15.10 -5.64 -0.44
C ARG A 108 13.94 -4.67 -0.21
N LYS A 109 13.66 -4.27 1.03
CA LYS A 109 12.63 -3.27 1.33
C LYS A 109 13.00 -1.87 0.82
N LEU A 110 14.27 -1.49 0.92
CA LEU A 110 14.76 -0.19 0.42
C LEU A 110 14.77 -0.13 -1.12
N ASN A 111 15.14 -1.22 -1.77
CA ASN A 111 15.30 -1.31 -3.22
C ASN A 111 14.10 -2.00 -3.89
N HIS A 112 12.95 -2.02 -3.22
CA HIS A 112 11.76 -2.69 -3.73
C HIS A 112 11.23 -1.99 -4.99
N VAL A 113 10.85 -2.77 -6.01
CA VAL A 113 10.40 -2.26 -7.32
C VAL A 113 9.19 -1.32 -7.23
N LEU A 114 8.34 -1.49 -6.22
CA LEU A 114 7.25 -0.56 -5.89
C LEU A 114 7.70 0.92 -5.97
N TRP A 115 8.87 1.25 -5.42
CA TRP A 115 9.35 2.64 -5.39
C TRP A 115 9.66 3.18 -6.78
N GLU A 116 10.13 2.34 -7.69
CA GLU A 116 10.39 2.69 -9.09
C GLU A 116 9.08 2.88 -9.86
N THR A 117 8.07 2.05 -9.58
CA THR A 117 6.77 2.11 -10.23
C THR A 117 5.97 3.37 -9.89
N LEU A 118 6.32 4.05 -8.80
CA LEU A 118 5.70 5.30 -8.34
C LEU A 118 6.33 6.56 -8.97
N ARG A 119 7.42 6.40 -9.73
CA ARG A 119 8.05 7.47 -10.50
C ARG A 119 7.40 7.55 -11.89
N LEU A 120 6.69 8.65 -12.15
CA LEU A 120 5.97 8.87 -13.40
C LEU A 120 6.84 9.42 -14.54
N GLU A 121 8.07 9.82 -14.25
CA GLU A 121 8.98 10.44 -15.22
C GLU A 121 9.43 9.47 -16.32
N GLN A 122 9.36 8.15 -16.06
CA GLN A 122 9.75 7.10 -17.00
C GLN A 122 8.54 6.26 -17.40
N PRO A 123 8.36 5.90 -18.69
CA PRO A 123 7.33 4.96 -19.12
C PRO A 123 7.57 3.58 -18.49
N VAL A 124 6.50 2.84 -18.22
CA VAL A 124 6.59 1.50 -17.61
C VAL A 124 6.78 0.40 -18.65
N CYS A 125 6.18 0.52 -19.84
CA CYS A 125 6.15 -0.55 -20.85
C CYS A 125 7.51 -1.22 -21.12
N PRO A 126 8.63 -0.48 -21.27
CA PRO A 126 9.95 -1.10 -21.50
C PRO A 126 10.48 -1.96 -20.33
N HIS A 127 9.95 -1.76 -19.13
CA HIS A 127 10.47 -2.35 -17.89
C HIS A 127 9.56 -3.41 -17.27
N VAL A 128 8.31 -3.55 -17.74
CA VAL A 128 7.29 -4.43 -17.13
C VAL A 128 7.81 -5.84 -16.87
N GLU A 129 8.38 -6.49 -17.89
CA GLU A 129 8.88 -7.87 -17.77
C GLU A 129 9.99 -8.03 -16.73
N VAL A 130 10.91 -7.05 -16.67
CA VAL A 130 12.01 -7.05 -15.71
C VAL A 130 11.46 -6.87 -14.30
N TRP A 131 10.61 -5.86 -14.11
CA TRP A 131 10.01 -5.56 -12.82
C TRP A 131 9.12 -6.66 -12.28
N LEU A 132 8.33 -7.33 -13.13
CA LEU A 132 7.51 -8.47 -12.71
C LEU A 132 8.37 -9.66 -12.26
N ARG A 133 9.54 -9.88 -12.89
CA ARG A 133 10.49 -10.94 -12.51
C ARG A 133 11.33 -10.62 -11.27
N GLU A 134 11.31 -9.39 -10.77
CA GLU A 134 11.94 -9.00 -9.49
C GLU A 134 11.04 -9.24 -8.27
N LEU A 135 9.73 -9.47 -8.49
CA LEU A 135 8.76 -9.72 -7.43
C LEU A 135 8.99 -11.07 -6.74
N ASN A 136 8.35 -11.28 -5.59
CA ASN A 136 8.34 -12.60 -4.92
C ASN A 136 7.94 -13.74 -5.89
N PRO A 137 8.52 -14.94 -5.76
CA PRO A 137 8.08 -16.12 -6.51
C PRO A 137 6.56 -16.36 -6.42
N ASP A 138 5.95 -16.15 -5.24
CA ASP A 138 4.50 -16.31 -5.06
C ASP A 138 3.66 -15.39 -5.94
N ILE A 139 4.15 -14.19 -6.24
CA ILE A 139 3.48 -13.24 -7.14
C ILE A 139 3.81 -13.57 -8.59
N GLN A 140 5.05 -13.97 -8.88
CA GLN A 140 5.44 -14.43 -10.22
C GLN A 140 4.58 -15.61 -10.68
N MET A 141 4.30 -16.59 -9.80
CA MET A 141 3.41 -17.73 -10.09
C MET A 141 1.94 -17.35 -10.31
N VAL A 142 1.53 -16.14 -9.91
CA VAL A 142 0.19 -15.61 -10.19
C VAL A 142 0.14 -14.91 -11.53
N VAL A 143 1.21 -14.21 -11.90
CA VAL A 143 1.27 -13.35 -13.10
C VAL A 143 1.76 -14.10 -14.33
N PHE A 144 2.56 -15.14 -14.14
CA PHE A 144 3.08 -15.99 -15.19
C PHE A 144 2.53 -17.41 -15.06
N HIS A 145 2.17 -18.00 -16.20
CA HIS A 145 2.00 -19.45 -16.32
C HIS A 145 3.07 -20.01 -17.23
N ILE A 146 3.41 -21.27 -16.97
CA ILE A 146 4.37 -22.03 -17.75
C ILE A 146 3.61 -22.78 -18.85
N GLU A 147 4.01 -22.57 -20.10
CA GLU A 147 3.61 -23.39 -21.24
C GLU A 147 4.81 -24.23 -21.66
N HIS A 148 4.63 -25.55 -21.64
CA HIS A 148 5.62 -26.49 -22.16
C HIS A 148 5.43 -26.65 -23.67
N ARG A 149 6.50 -26.45 -24.44
CA ARG A 149 6.53 -26.75 -25.87
C ARG A 149 7.71 -27.65 -26.16
N GLU A 150 7.44 -28.94 -26.34
CA GLU A 150 8.47 -29.97 -26.59
C GLU A 150 9.59 -29.92 -25.54
N PHE A 151 10.77 -29.40 -25.90
CA PHE A 151 11.93 -29.23 -25.03
C PHE A 151 12.07 -27.84 -24.39
N ASP A 152 11.20 -26.89 -24.74
CA ASP A 152 11.23 -25.50 -24.27
C ASP A 152 10.15 -25.21 -23.20
N VAL A 153 10.50 -24.30 -22.30
CA VAL A 153 9.60 -23.73 -21.29
C VAL A 153 9.40 -22.26 -21.61
N ILE A 154 8.16 -21.87 -21.90
CA ILE A 154 7.81 -20.47 -22.19
C ILE A 154 6.99 -19.93 -21.02
N TYR A 155 7.40 -18.78 -20.50
CA TYR A 155 6.64 -18.02 -19.52
C TYR A 155 5.69 -17.08 -20.25
N LYS A 156 4.38 -17.25 -20.04
CA LYS A 156 3.35 -16.36 -20.60
C LYS A 156 2.64 -15.61 -19.49
N ARG A 157 2.27 -14.36 -19.77
CA ARG A 157 1.48 -13.56 -18.85
C ARG A 157 0.05 -14.09 -18.77
N GLU A 158 -0.45 -14.15 -17.55
CA GLU A 158 -1.85 -14.36 -17.28
C GLU A 158 -2.68 -13.16 -17.73
N LYS A 159 -3.90 -13.42 -18.23
CA LYS A 159 -4.82 -12.34 -18.61
C LYS A 159 -5.28 -11.59 -17.37
N ILE A 160 -5.39 -10.27 -17.50
CA ILE A 160 -6.01 -9.44 -16.48
C ILE A 160 -7.50 -9.81 -16.39
N GLY A 161 -7.95 -10.11 -15.18
CA GLY A 161 -9.31 -10.54 -14.92
C GLY A 161 -9.51 -10.93 -13.46
N LEU A 162 -10.76 -11.16 -13.06
CA LEU A 162 -11.14 -11.38 -11.66
C LEU A 162 -10.36 -12.51 -10.97
N ARG A 163 -9.95 -13.54 -11.71
CA ARG A 163 -9.14 -14.65 -11.17
C ARG A 163 -7.73 -14.20 -10.78
N LEU A 164 -7.04 -13.47 -11.65
CA LEU A 164 -5.70 -12.93 -11.39
C LEU A 164 -5.76 -11.96 -10.20
N LEU A 165 -6.70 -11.01 -10.26
CA LEU A 165 -6.92 -10.01 -9.21
C LEU A 165 -7.24 -10.66 -7.87
N GLY A 166 -8.13 -11.65 -7.86
CA GLY A 166 -8.41 -12.44 -6.67
C GLY A 166 -7.17 -13.14 -6.11
N LYS A 167 -6.34 -13.77 -6.94
CA LYS A 167 -5.10 -14.41 -6.47
C LYS A 167 -4.08 -13.42 -5.90
N LEU A 168 -3.99 -12.21 -6.46
CA LEU A 168 -3.12 -11.14 -5.96
C LEU A 168 -3.62 -10.59 -4.63
N SER A 169 -4.93 -10.38 -4.50
CA SER A 169 -5.57 -9.92 -3.27
C SER A 169 -5.46 -10.94 -2.13
N ASP A 170 -5.44 -12.25 -2.42
CA ASP A 170 -5.13 -13.31 -1.41
C ASP A 170 -3.72 -13.19 -0.86
N ARG A 171 -2.80 -12.64 -1.67
CA ARG A 171 -1.37 -12.47 -1.37
C ARG A 171 -1.06 -11.01 -1.07
N ALA A 172 -2.03 -10.28 -0.53
CA ALA A 172 -1.91 -8.85 -0.27
C ALA A 172 -0.59 -8.54 0.44
N SER A 173 0.28 -7.82 -0.26
CA SER A 173 1.67 -7.61 0.11
C SER A 173 2.22 -6.43 -0.69
N MET A 174 3.40 -5.95 -0.29
CA MET A 174 4.10 -4.91 -1.03
C MET A 174 4.39 -5.31 -2.49
N ASP A 175 4.72 -6.59 -2.74
CA ASP A 175 4.92 -7.14 -4.08
C ASP A 175 3.60 -7.23 -4.87
N ALA A 176 2.49 -7.62 -4.24
CA ALA A 176 1.18 -7.62 -4.90
C ALA A 176 0.75 -6.20 -5.29
N LEU A 177 0.96 -5.22 -4.41
CA LEU A 177 0.70 -3.81 -4.72
C LEU A 177 1.60 -3.30 -5.87
N ALA A 178 2.88 -3.67 -5.87
CA ALA A 178 3.79 -3.35 -6.96
C ALA A 178 3.34 -3.98 -8.28
N CYS A 179 2.98 -5.27 -8.28
CA CYS A 179 2.42 -5.95 -9.44
C CYS A 179 1.20 -5.21 -10.01
N LEU A 180 0.22 -4.89 -9.15
CA LEU A 180 -0.98 -4.18 -9.57
C LEU A 180 -0.63 -2.81 -10.15
N THR A 181 0.34 -2.10 -9.56
CA THR A 181 0.78 -0.78 -10.02
C THR A 181 1.50 -0.86 -11.37
N ILE A 182 2.36 -1.87 -11.58
CA ILE A 182 3.03 -2.14 -12.86
C ILE A 182 2.01 -2.39 -13.96
N LEU A 183 1.09 -3.34 -13.72
CA LEU A 183 0.07 -3.71 -14.70
C LEU A 183 -0.90 -2.55 -14.97
N PHE A 184 -1.24 -1.76 -13.96
CA PHE A 184 -2.11 -0.60 -14.09
C PHE A 184 -1.49 0.43 -15.03
N ARG A 185 -0.23 0.80 -14.75
CA ARG A 185 0.49 1.77 -15.58
C ARG A 185 0.66 1.27 -17.02
N GLU A 186 0.94 -0.01 -17.20
CA GLU A 186 1.04 -0.61 -18.55
C GLU A 186 -0.32 -0.58 -19.26
N ALA A 187 -1.41 -0.88 -18.56
CA ALA A 187 -2.74 -0.82 -19.14
C ALA A 187 -3.11 0.61 -19.56
N VAL A 188 -2.74 1.62 -18.76
CA VAL A 188 -2.92 3.04 -19.14
C VAL A 188 -2.08 3.41 -20.36
N GLU A 189 -0.78 3.07 -20.38
CA GLU A 189 0.11 3.37 -21.51
C GLU A 189 -0.30 2.68 -22.82
N LEU A 190 -0.99 1.54 -22.73
CA LEU A 190 -1.53 0.80 -23.87
C LEU A 190 -3.03 1.07 -24.13
N GLU A 191 -3.61 2.08 -23.48
CA GLU A 191 -5.02 2.47 -23.64
C GLU A 191 -6.04 1.34 -23.37
N ARG A 192 -5.64 0.34 -22.56
CA ARG A 192 -6.50 -0.76 -22.09
C ARG A 192 -7.30 -0.32 -20.88
N PHE A 193 -8.17 0.66 -21.07
CA PHE A 193 -8.90 1.34 -20.00
C PHE A 193 -9.72 0.41 -19.10
N HIS A 194 -10.38 -0.62 -19.67
CA HIS A 194 -11.11 -1.59 -18.85
C HIS A 194 -10.19 -2.36 -17.88
N ASP A 195 -9.02 -2.79 -18.35
CA ASP A 195 -8.03 -3.48 -17.51
C ASP A 195 -7.50 -2.52 -16.43
N ALA A 196 -7.18 -1.28 -16.82
CA ALA A 196 -6.70 -0.25 -15.91
C ALA A 196 -7.74 0.09 -14.82
N PHE A 197 -9.03 0.07 -15.14
CA PHE A 197 -10.10 0.23 -14.15
C PHE A 197 -10.11 -0.88 -13.11
N LEU A 198 -10.11 -2.13 -13.56
CA LEU A 198 -10.12 -3.29 -12.66
C LEU A 198 -8.89 -3.27 -11.75
N LEU A 199 -7.72 -2.98 -12.33
CA LEU A 199 -6.47 -2.86 -11.60
C LEU A 199 -6.47 -1.70 -10.60
N GLY A 200 -6.97 -0.52 -11.00
CA GLY A 200 -7.07 0.65 -10.14
C GLY A 200 -7.98 0.39 -8.93
N ARG A 201 -9.13 -0.25 -9.15
CA ARG A 201 -10.03 -0.66 -8.06
C ARG A 201 -9.35 -1.65 -7.09
N GLU A 202 -8.56 -2.60 -7.60
CA GLU A 202 -7.81 -3.54 -6.74
C GLU A 202 -6.62 -2.87 -6.03
N ILE A 203 -5.94 -1.90 -6.65
CA ILE A 203 -4.94 -1.06 -5.97
C ILE A 203 -5.58 -0.38 -4.76
N HIS A 204 -6.77 0.19 -4.92
CA HIS A 204 -7.49 0.81 -3.83
C HIS A 204 -7.72 -0.15 -2.65
N TRP A 205 -8.27 -1.35 -2.90
CA TRP A 205 -8.45 -2.35 -1.85
C TRP A 205 -7.13 -2.80 -1.21
N MET A 206 -6.08 -2.95 -2.03
CA MET A 206 -4.75 -3.29 -1.56
C MET A 206 -4.17 -2.22 -0.62
N LEU A 207 -4.40 -0.93 -0.90
CA LEU A 207 -4.03 0.18 -0.01
C LEU A 207 -4.80 0.12 1.32
N LEU A 208 -6.08 -0.25 1.29
CA LEU A 208 -6.87 -0.42 2.51
C LEU A 208 -6.37 -1.60 3.36
N PHE A 209 -6.08 -2.75 2.73
CA PHE A 209 -5.55 -3.92 3.43
C PHE A 209 -4.18 -3.65 4.06
N LEU A 210 -3.28 -2.99 3.31
CA LEU A 210 -1.89 -2.76 3.72
C LEU A 210 -1.68 -1.47 4.54
N GLY A 211 -2.67 -0.58 4.62
CA GLY A 211 -2.51 0.76 5.21
C GLY A 211 -1.90 0.75 6.62
N ILE A 212 -2.38 -0.12 7.51
CA ILE A 212 -1.79 -0.30 8.85
C ILE A 212 -0.34 -0.80 8.79
N GLU A 213 -0.02 -1.72 7.89
CA GLU A 213 1.34 -2.25 7.76
C GLU A 213 2.30 -1.19 7.17
N PHE A 214 1.84 -0.34 6.25
CA PHE A 214 2.60 0.80 5.78
C PHE A 214 2.76 1.88 6.86
N GLN A 215 1.72 2.14 7.65
CA GLN A 215 1.79 3.07 8.77
C GLN A 215 2.72 2.58 9.88
N ARG A 216 2.73 1.27 10.16
CA ARG A 216 3.69 0.65 11.07
C ARG A 216 5.14 0.90 10.64
N ASN A 217 5.37 1.15 9.35
CA ASN A 217 6.66 1.53 8.76
C ASN A 217 6.77 3.03 8.42
N GLY A 218 5.88 3.87 8.95
CA GLY A 218 5.98 5.34 8.91
C GLY A 218 5.63 5.99 7.57
N VAL A 219 5.00 5.27 6.63
CA VAL A 219 4.69 5.81 5.29
C VAL A 219 3.22 5.68 4.88
N GLY A 220 2.33 5.25 5.78
CA GLY A 220 0.94 4.92 5.45
C GLY A 220 0.22 6.08 4.75
N LYS A 221 0.14 7.25 5.39
CA LYS A 221 -0.57 8.41 4.84
C LYS A 221 0.08 8.94 3.57
N GLU A 222 1.39 9.05 3.58
CA GLU A 222 2.14 9.65 2.49
C GLU A 222 2.16 8.76 1.25
N LEU A 223 2.22 7.44 1.42
CA LEU A 223 2.08 6.49 0.32
C LEU A 223 0.68 6.56 -0.28
N ILE A 224 -0.38 6.52 0.54
CA ILE A 224 -1.77 6.65 0.07
C ILE A 224 -1.95 7.96 -0.69
N LYS A 225 -1.48 9.08 -0.12
CA LYS A 225 -1.50 10.37 -0.80
C LYS A 225 -0.78 10.32 -2.15
N LEU A 226 0.37 9.66 -2.22
CA LEU A 226 1.10 9.52 -3.47
C LEU A 226 0.29 8.77 -4.53
N TYR A 227 -0.44 7.71 -4.16
CA TYR A 227 -1.36 7.02 -5.07
C TYR A 227 -2.52 7.91 -5.53
N CYS A 228 -3.13 8.67 -4.60
CA CYS A 228 -4.18 9.64 -4.91
C CYS A 228 -3.72 10.75 -5.86
N ASP A 229 -2.49 11.24 -5.68
CA ASP A 229 -1.97 12.37 -6.46
C ASP A 229 -1.37 11.92 -7.81
N ARG A 230 -0.89 10.68 -7.93
CA ARG A 230 -0.09 10.22 -9.08
C ARG A 230 -0.68 9.05 -9.84
N ILE A 231 -1.24 8.06 -9.17
CA ILE A 231 -1.62 6.79 -9.81
C ILE A 231 -3.08 6.82 -10.26
N PHE A 232 -4.02 7.09 -9.34
CA PHE A 232 -5.44 7.13 -9.69
C PHE A 232 -5.78 8.18 -10.77
N PRO A 233 -5.17 9.38 -10.80
CA PRO A 233 -5.43 10.37 -11.85
C PRO A 233 -4.97 9.94 -13.25
N MET A 234 -4.09 8.93 -13.36
CA MET A 234 -3.71 8.39 -14.68
C MET A 234 -4.90 7.73 -15.39
N LEU A 235 -5.91 7.28 -14.63
CA LEU A 235 -7.15 6.77 -15.19
C LEU A 235 -8.19 7.89 -15.28
N ALA A 236 -7.95 8.81 -16.20
CA ALA A 236 -8.94 9.73 -16.71
C ALA A 236 -9.16 9.37 -18.18
N TRP A 237 -10.11 8.47 -18.44
CA TRP A 237 -10.59 8.29 -19.81
C TRP A 237 -11.79 9.21 -20.03
N ASP A 238 -12.05 9.63 -21.27
CA ASP A 238 -12.92 10.75 -21.67
C ASP A 238 -14.31 10.85 -21.00
N GLU A 239 -14.79 9.80 -20.33
CA GLU A 239 -16.07 9.80 -19.64
C GLU A 239 -16.00 9.46 -18.15
N GLN A 240 -14.93 8.87 -17.61
CA GLN A 240 -14.87 8.49 -16.19
C GLN A 240 -13.50 8.66 -15.54
N CYS A 241 -13.53 8.90 -14.23
CA CYS A 241 -12.35 8.92 -13.36
C CYS A 241 -12.66 8.32 -11.99
N PHE A 242 -11.60 7.99 -11.25
CA PHE A 242 -11.69 7.71 -9.81
C PHE A 242 -11.75 9.00 -8.99
N PHE A 243 -12.42 8.94 -7.84
CA PHE A 243 -12.52 10.01 -6.83
C PHE A 243 -11.91 9.55 -5.50
N PRO A 244 -10.59 9.27 -5.45
CA PRO A 244 -9.95 8.74 -4.25
C PRO A 244 -10.02 9.70 -3.05
N GLU A 245 -10.18 11.01 -3.28
CA GLU A 245 -10.32 12.03 -2.24
C GLU A 245 -11.60 11.88 -1.39
N ARG A 246 -12.58 11.11 -1.86
CA ARG A 246 -13.84 10.84 -1.16
C ARG A 246 -13.79 9.62 -0.25
N THR A 247 -12.67 8.93 -0.21
CA THR A 247 -12.43 7.78 0.65
C THR A 247 -11.62 8.23 1.87
N ASP A 248 -12.15 7.98 3.07
CA ASP A 248 -11.35 8.01 4.30
C ASP A 248 -10.48 6.75 4.38
N TYR A 249 -9.36 6.77 3.66
CA TYR A 249 -8.44 5.63 3.61
C TYR A 249 -7.91 5.22 4.99
N VAL A 250 -7.73 6.18 5.90
CA VAL A 250 -7.21 5.91 7.24
C VAL A 250 -8.27 5.18 8.05
N GLY A 251 -9.48 5.74 8.17
CA GLY A 251 -10.57 5.11 8.89
C GLY A 251 -10.94 3.75 8.29
N ALA A 252 -11.04 3.65 6.96
CA ALA A 252 -11.35 2.41 6.25
C ALA A 252 -10.28 1.32 6.46
N SER A 253 -8.99 1.67 6.38
CA SER A 253 -7.90 0.72 6.62
C SER A 253 -7.87 0.25 8.08
N CYS A 254 -8.07 1.16 9.04
CA CYS A 254 -8.18 0.82 10.46
C CYS A 254 -9.34 -0.13 10.72
N PHE A 255 -10.54 0.17 10.19
CA PHE A 255 -11.72 -0.68 10.32
C PHE A 255 -11.46 -2.10 9.79
N LEU A 256 -10.94 -2.22 8.57
CA LEU A 256 -10.67 -3.52 7.95
C LEU A 256 -9.61 -4.30 8.74
N ASN A 257 -8.52 -3.67 9.15
CA ASN A 257 -7.44 -4.37 9.85
C ASN A 257 -7.79 -4.78 11.30
N LEU A 258 -8.75 -4.09 11.92
CA LEU A 258 -9.26 -4.43 13.25
C LEU A 258 -10.37 -5.49 13.21
N SER A 259 -11.17 -5.51 12.14
CA SER A 259 -12.32 -6.41 11.99
C SER A 259 -12.01 -7.91 12.24
N PRO A 260 -10.88 -8.49 11.75
CA PRO A 260 -10.54 -9.88 12.00
C PRO A 260 -10.50 -10.28 13.48
N PHE A 261 -10.14 -9.35 14.37
CA PHE A 261 -9.99 -9.60 15.82
C PHE A 261 -11.28 -9.46 16.61
N TYR A 262 -12.29 -8.80 16.02
CA TYR A 262 -13.62 -8.69 16.60
C TYR A 262 -14.54 -9.84 16.19
N HIS A 263 -14.08 -10.72 15.30
CA HIS A 263 -14.81 -11.94 14.97
C HIS A 263 -14.84 -12.89 16.18
N PRO A 264 -16.00 -13.49 16.54
CA PRO A 264 -16.13 -14.38 17.70
C PRO A 264 -15.07 -15.48 17.74
N ASP A 265 -14.79 -16.12 16.59
CA ASP A 265 -13.82 -17.22 16.49
C ASP A 265 -12.36 -16.80 16.69
N HIS A 266 -12.07 -15.51 16.58
CA HIS A 266 -10.70 -14.96 16.60
C HIS A 266 -10.42 -14.08 17.82
N LYS A 267 -11.45 -13.81 18.63
CA LYS A 267 -11.34 -12.94 19.79
C LYS A 267 -10.24 -13.43 20.74
N GLY A 268 -9.28 -12.56 21.05
CA GLY A 268 -8.16 -12.86 21.94
C GLY A 268 -7.04 -13.71 21.32
N LYS A 269 -7.10 -14.04 20.03
CA LYS A 269 -6.06 -14.81 19.33
C LYS A 269 -5.09 -13.89 18.58
N SER A 270 -3.84 -14.34 18.48
CA SER A 270 -2.90 -13.83 17.46
C SER A 270 -3.29 -14.41 16.10
N LEU A 271 -3.32 -13.58 15.07
CA LEU A 271 -3.74 -13.97 13.73
C LEU A 271 -2.60 -13.83 12.75
N SER A 272 -2.38 -14.89 11.96
CA SER A 272 -1.45 -14.82 10.83
C SER A 272 -1.90 -13.74 9.83
N TRP A 273 -0.95 -13.20 9.06
CA TRP A 273 -1.26 -12.25 7.99
C TRP A 273 -2.26 -12.84 6.98
N GLU A 274 -2.08 -14.11 6.59
CA GLU A 274 -2.98 -14.79 5.67
C GLU A 274 -4.42 -14.86 6.21
N THR A 275 -4.58 -15.20 7.49
CA THR A 275 -5.90 -15.24 8.15
C THR A 275 -6.55 -13.85 8.16
N ARG A 276 -5.76 -12.80 8.48
CA ARG A 276 -6.25 -11.40 8.46
C ARG A 276 -6.73 -11.00 7.06
N ILE A 277 -5.94 -11.29 6.03
CA ILE A 277 -6.31 -10.99 4.64
C ILE A 277 -7.59 -11.73 4.23
N ARG A 278 -7.69 -13.02 4.55
CA ARG A 278 -8.89 -13.81 4.25
C ARG A 278 -10.15 -13.19 4.87
N CYS A 279 -10.09 -12.78 6.13
CA CYS A 279 -11.20 -12.08 6.79
C CYS A 279 -11.53 -10.75 6.11
N MET A 280 -10.53 -9.88 5.87
CA MET A 280 -10.75 -8.58 5.24
C MET A 280 -11.34 -8.72 3.83
N ARG A 281 -10.89 -9.71 3.07
CA ARG A 281 -11.41 -10.02 1.74
C ARG A 281 -12.80 -10.59 1.74
N HIS A 282 -13.10 -11.47 2.70
CA HIS A 282 -14.45 -11.98 2.86
C HIS A 282 -15.42 -10.82 3.07
N LEU A 283 -15.08 -9.90 3.98
CA LEU A 283 -15.88 -8.70 4.27
C LEU A 283 -16.08 -7.80 3.05
N SER A 284 -15.06 -7.59 2.22
CA SER A 284 -15.13 -6.77 1.01
C SER A 284 -15.71 -7.49 -0.21
N SER A 285 -16.08 -8.76 -0.09
CA SER A 285 -16.67 -9.54 -1.18
C SER A 285 -18.19 -9.38 -1.28
N THR A 286 -18.75 -9.77 -2.44
CA THR A 286 -20.21 -9.81 -2.66
C THR A 286 -20.95 -10.79 -1.74
N ARG A 287 -20.25 -11.74 -1.13
CA ARG A 287 -20.80 -12.73 -0.18
C ARG A 287 -20.64 -12.32 1.28
N GLY A 288 -19.85 -11.28 1.54
CA GLY A 288 -19.64 -10.74 2.88
C GLY A 288 -20.63 -9.64 3.18
N ASN A 289 -20.10 -8.49 3.60
CA ASN A 289 -20.92 -7.39 4.06
C ASN A 289 -21.11 -6.34 2.96
N TRP A 290 -22.34 -6.18 2.47
CA TRP A 290 -22.64 -5.21 1.41
C TRP A 290 -22.27 -3.77 1.81
N ALA A 291 -22.41 -3.40 3.09
CA ALA A 291 -22.08 -2.06 3.57
C ALA A 291 -20.56 -1.84 3.51
N VAL A 292 -19.75 -2.86 3.83
CA VAL A 292 -18.29 -2.81 3.65
C VAL A 292 -17.94 -2.74 2.16
N MET A 293 -18.48 -3.67 1.37
CA MET A 293 -18.18 -3.78 -0.06
C MET A 293 -18.49 -2.49 -0.82
N PHE A 294 -19.63 -1.85 -0.58
CA PHE A 294 -20.01 -0.63 -1.28
C PHE A 294 -19.59 0.66 -0.57
N GLY A 295 -19.53 0.65 0.75
CA GLY A 295 -19.24 1.84 1.56
C GLY A 295 -17.75 2.17 1.63
N LEU A 296 -16.87 1.16 1.47
CA LEU A 296 -15.42 1.35 1.44
C LEU A 296 -14.82 1.34 0.03
N ASP A 297 -15.56 0.94 -1.01
CA ASP A 297 -15.05 0.92 -2.39
C ASP A 297 -14.63 2.32 -2.86
N ILE A 298 -13.75 2.37 -3.85
CA ILE A 298 -13.39 3.63 -4.48
C ILE A 298 -14.59 4.19 -5.24
N GLU A 299 -14.91 5.45 -4.98
CA GLU A 299 -15.87 6.16 -5.82
C GLU A 299 -15.26 6.40 -7.19
N TYR A 300 -16.05 6.21 -8.23
CA TYR A 300 -15.73 6.58 -9.60
C TYR A 300 -16.99 7.13 -10.25
N GLY A 301 -16.86 7.81 -11.37
CA GLY A 301 -17.98 8.43 -12.06
C GLY A 301 -17.51 9.35 -13.16
N PRO A 302 -18.39 10.23 -13.66
CA PRO A 302 -18.09 11.09 -14.78
C PRO A 302 -16.86 11.95 -14.57
N ASN A 303 -15.96 11.98 -15.56
CA ASN A 303 -14.81 12.87 -15.53
C ASN A 303 -15.29 14.34 -15.60
N PRO A 304 -15.05 15.18 -14.57
CA PRO A 304 -15.53 16.57 -14.55
C PRO A 304 -14.92 17.43 -15.65
N ASP A 305 -13.76 17.05 -16.19
CA ASP A 305 -13.07 17.78 -17.26
C ASP A 305 -13.58 17.38 -18.66
N SER A 306 -14.49 16.40 -18.75
CA SER A 306 -15.10 15.98 -20.01
C SER A 306 -16.16 16.98 -20.48
N GLN A 307 -16.09 17.37 -21.76
CA GLN A 307 -17.02 18.33 -22.36
C GLN A 307 -18.39 17.73 -22.70
N ASP A 308 -18.47 16.41 -22.89
CA ASP A 308 -19.71 15.73 -23.28
C ASP A 308 -19.90 14.41 -22.51
N ILE A 309 -20.49 14.52 -21.33
CA ILE A 309 -20.79 13.36 -20.48
C ILE A 309 -22.15 12.79 -20.88
N PRO A 310 -22.24 11.51 -21.31
CA PRO A 310 -23.52 10.91 -21.68
C PRO A 310 -24.54 10.93 -20.52
N LYS A 311 -25.78 11.36 -20.80
CA LYS A 311 -26.87 11.39 -19.79
C LYS A 311 -27.09 10.04 -19.09
N LYS A 312 -26.95 8.94 -19.83
CA LYS A 312 -27.07 7.58 -19.29
C LYS A 312 -26.01 7.33 -18.21
N LEU A 313 -24.79 7.80 -18.42
CA LEU A 313 -23.69 7.66 -17.48
C LEU A 313 -23.92 8.45 -16.20
N LEU A 314 -24.44 9.68 -16.31
CA LEU A 314 -24.84 10.49 -15.17
C LEU A 314 -25.92 9.81 -14.33
N GLN A 315 -26.95 9.25 -14.97
CA GLN A 315 -28.03 8.54 -14.29
C GLN A 315 -27.53 7.27 -13.58
N GLU A 316 -26.66 6.49 -14.22
CA GLU A 316 -26.02 5.31 -13.61
C GLU A 316 -25.17 5.70 -12.41
N TYR A 317 -24.39 6.78 -12.53
CA TYR A 317 -23.59 7.33 -11.45
C TYR A 317 -24.45 7.77 -10.26
N GLU A 318 -25.50 8.58 -10.47
CA GLU A 318 -26.40 9.02 -9.40
C GLU A 318 -27.09 7.85 -8.71
N ARG A 319 -27.52 6.84 -9.48
CA ARG A 319 -28.11 5.64 -8.92
C ARG A 319 -27.11 4.91 -8.03
N ARG A 320 -25.89 4.69 -8.49
CA ARG A 320 -24.82 4.04 -7.71
C ARG A 320 -24.46 4.85 -6.47
N LYS A 321 -24.33 6.18 -6.61
CA LYS A 321 -23.99 7.09 -5.52
C LYS A 321 -24.97 6.98 -4.35
N ARG A 322 -26.27 6.92 -4.61
CA ARG A 322 -27.29 6.68 -3.57
C ARG A 322 -27.08 5.37 -2.81
N PHE A 323 -26.63 4.31 -3.49
CA PHE A 323 -26.31 3.04 -2.83
C PHE A 323 -25.03 3.14 -1.98
N ILE A 324 -23.99 3.81 -2.48
CA ILE A 324 -22.74 4.06 -1.75
C ILE A 324 -23.01 4.90 -0.50
N ASP A 325 -23.78 5.98 -0.61
CA ASP A 325 -24.11 6.85 0.53
C ASP A 325 -24.86 6.09 1.63
N ARG A 326 -25.81 5.22 1.24
CA ARG A 326 -26.50 4.33 2.19
C ARG A 326 -25.55 3.31 2.83
N ALA A 327 -24.61 2.75 2.07
CA ALA A 327 -23.61 1.84 2.60
C ALA A 327 -22.67 2.54 3.60
N LYS A 328 -22.20 3.74 3.27
CA LYS A 328 -21.40 4.60 4.16
C LYS A 328 -22.15 4.95 5.44
N GLU A 329 -23.44 5.29 5.32
CA GLU A 329 -24.28 5.57 6.48
C GLU A 329 -24.50 4.32 7.34
N ALA A 330 -24.75 3.16 6.72
CA ALA A 330 -24.85 1.89 7.45
C ALA A 330 -23.54 1.53 8.18
N LEU A 331 -22.38 1.79 7.56
CA LEU A 331 -21.10 1.65 8.24
C LEU A 331 -21.02 2.61 9.43
N ARG A 332 -21.33 3.90 9.24
CA ARG A 332 -21.31 4.89 10.34
C ARG A 332 -22.20 4.50 11.52
N LEU A 333 -23.42 4.05 11.24
CA LEU A 333 -24.40 3.64 12.24
C LEU A 333 -24.06 2.28 12.87
N GLY A 334 -23.39 1.39 12.14
CA GLY A 334 -22.96 0.07 12.58
C GLY A 334 -21.61 0.01 13.30
N ILE A 335 -20.91 1.14 13.46
CA ILE A 335 -19.60 1.23 14.15
C ILE A 335 -19.68 0.88 15.64
N SER A 336 -20.87 0.84 16.25
CA SER A 336 -21.02 0.41 17.65
C SER A 336 -20.97 -1.10 17.85
N ASP A 337 -21.10 -1.92 16.79
CA ASP A 337 -21.06 -3.38 16.92
C ASP A 337 -20.50 -4.06 15.66
N ILE A 338 -19.15 -4.04 15.52
CA ILE A 338 -18.43 -4.84 14.52
C ILE A 338 -18.84 -6.33 14.59
N GLY A 339 -19.24 -6.82 15.78
CA GLY A 339 -19.78 -8.16 15.98
C GLY A 339 -21.11 -8.40 15.26
N PHE A 340 -22.00 -7.40 15.15
CA PHE A 340 -23.24 -7.51 14.38
C PHE A 340 -22.99 -7.67 12.88
N LEU A 341 -21.97 -6.98 12.33
CA LEU A 341 -21.59 -7.10 10.93
C LEU A 341 -20.94 -8.46 10.61
N LEU A 342 -20.33 -9.10 11.61
CA LEU A 342 -19.61 -10.37 11.52
C LEU A 342 -20.48 -11.59 11.83
N ASN A 343 -21.42 -11.50 12.78
CA ASN A 343 -22.30 -12.61 13.24
C ASN A 343 -23.23 -13.17 12.15
N LYS A 344 -23.38 -12.49 11.01
CA LYS A 344 -24.21 -12.95 9.87
C LYS A 344 -23.41 -13.58 8.73
N SER A 345 -22.09 -13.66 8.85
CA SER A 345 -21.22 -14.14 7.77
C SER A 345 -20.42 -15.36 8.25
N PRO A 346 -20.76 -16.59 7.81
CA PRO A 346 -19.87 -17.74 8.04
C PRO A 346 -18.59 -17.53 7.22
N ILE A 347 -17.45 -17.41 7.91
CA ILE A 347 -16.11 -17.24 7.30
C ILE A 347 -15.63 -18.54 6.66
#